data_AF-A0A3C0BIY8-F1
#
_entry.id   AF-A0A3C0BIY8-F1
#
_cell.length_a   1.000
_cell.length_b   1.000
_cell.length_c   1.000
_cell.angle_alpha   90.00
_cell.angle_beta   90.00
_cell.angle_gamma   90.00
#
_symmetry.space_group_name_H-M   'P 1'
#
loop_
_entity.id
_entity.type
_entity.pdbx_description
1 polymer ?
#
loop_
_entity_poly.entity_id
_entity_poly.type
_entity_poly.pdbx_seq_one_letter_code
_entity_poly.pdbx_strand_id
1 'polypeptide(L)'
;MQLPNKLLRDYKRLLRLLNSGAVFTAVDTETTGLSPETCRIIEIGAVRFDKSGLLSTFNTLVNPGCPIPGSSTYINHITDEMVASAPVIKSVLPDFISFVGNSILIAHNAPFDLLFINRELERSRMPSMENKA
;
A
#
# COMPACT_ATOMS: atom_id res chain seq x y z
N MET A 1 -19.43 -1.95 -16.31
CA MET A 1 -19.30 -3.37 -15.93
C MET A 1 -17.81 -3.67 -15.74
N GLN A 2 -17.26 -3.36 -14.55
CA GLN A 2 -15.84 -3.54 -14.22
C GLN A 2 -15.68 -4.85 -13.46
N LEU A 3 -14.81 -5.74 -13.94
CA LEU A 3 -14.41 -6.91 -13.16
C LEU A 3 -13.35 -6.49 -12.12
N PRO A 4 -13.43 -7.05 -10.90
CA PRO A 4 -12.72 -6.58 -9.72
C PRO A 4 -11.23 -6.97 -9.78
N ASN A 5 -10.39 -6.21 -9.07
CA ASN A 5 -8.99 -6.54 -8.73
C ASN A 5 -8.73 -8.05 -8.75
N LYS A 6 -7.97 -8.54 -9.74
CA LYS A 6 -7.65 -9.96 -9.88
C LYS A 6 -6.68 -10.36 -8.76
N LEU A 7 -7.25 -10.83 -7.65
CA LEU A 7 -6.49 -11.45 -6.58
C LEU A 7 -5.78 -12.71 -7.10
N LEU A 8 -4.46 -12.63 -7.26
CA LEU A 8 -3.62 -13.79 -7.53
C LEU A 8 -3.44 -14.59 -6.24
N ARG A 9 -4.18 -15.70 -6.12
CA ARG A 9 -4.02 -16.69 -5.03
C ARG A 9 -3.34 -17.99 -5.48
N ASP A 10 -3.03 -18.11 -6.77
CA ASP A 10 -2.41 -19.29 -7.37
C ASP A 10 -0.89 -19.19 -7.38
N TYR A 11 -0.22 -19.98 -6.54
CA TYR A 11 1.24 -20.02 -6.45
C TYR A 11 1.90 -20.41 -7.79
N LYS A 12 1.28 -21.28 -8.60
CA LYS A 12 1.84 -21.69 -9.90
C LYS A 12 1.85 -20.52 -10.88
N ARG A 13 0.84 -19.66 -10.81
CA ARG A 13 0.79 -18.42 -11.60
C ARG A 13 1.84 -17.42 -11.13
N LEU A 14 2.03 -17.25 -9.83
CA LEU A 14 3.10 -16.42 -9.26
C LEU A 14 4.49 -16.91 -9.72
N LEU A 15 4.77 -18.22 -9.62
CA LEU A 15 6.03 -18.79 -10.07
C LEU A 15 6.26 -18.60 -11.58
N ARG A 16 5.21 -18.69 -12.40
CA ARG A 16 5.31 -18.41 -13.84
C ARG A 16 5.68 -16.95 -14.11
N LEU A 17 5.02 -16.01 -13.43
CA LEU A 17 5.30 -14.58 -13.56
C LEU A 17 6.72 -14.24 -13.10
N LEU A 18 7.16 -14.79 -11.96
CA LEU A 18 8.52 -14.61 -11.47
C LEU A 18 9.56 -15.15 -12.47
N ASN A 19 9.30 -16.33 -13.05
CA ASN A 19 10.18 -16.91 -14.06
C ASN A 19 10.16 -16.20 -15.41
N SER A 20 9.11 -15.42 -15.73
CA SER A 20 9.03 -14.61 -16.94
C SER A 20 9.65 -13.22 -16.77
N GLY A 21 10.33 -12.94 -15.65
CA GLY A 21 10.96 -11.65 -15.38
C GLY A 21 10.01 -10.58 -14.85
N ALA A 22 8.87 -10.95 -14.28
CA ALA A 22 8.00 -9.98 -13.62
C ALA A 22 8.68 -9.38 -12.39
N VAL A 23 8.46 -8.08 -12.20
CA VAL A 23 8.81 -7.35 -10.98
C VAL A 23 7.57 -7.26 -10.11
N PHE A 24 7.73 -7.49 -8.82
CA PHE A 24 6.68 -7.39 -7.81
C PHE A 24 6.95 -6.21 -6.88
N THR A 25 5.88 -5.61 -6.37
CA THR A 25 5.93 -4.75 -5.18
C THR A 25 5.07 -5.39 -4.11
N ALA A 26 5.70 -5.88 -3.03
CA ALA A 26 4.96 -6.20 -1.82
C ALA A 26 4.67 -4.90 -1.06
N VAL A 27 3.43 -4.69 -0.65
CA VAL A 27 2.98 -3.51 0.10
C VAL A 27 2.28 -3.95 1.38
N ASP A 28 2.43 -3.12 2.40
CA ASP A 28 1.76 -3.21 3.68
C ASP A 28 1.40 -1.79 4.16
N THR A 29 0.25 -1.65 4.82
CA THR A 29 -0.23 -0.35 5.31
C THR A 29 -0.68 -0.43 6.76
N GLU A 30 -0.25 0.55 7.55
CA GLU A 30 -0.78 0.77 8.90
C GLU A 30 -1.82 1.88 8.87
N THR A 31 -2.85 1.75 9.70
CA THR A 31 -4.04 2.60 9.62
C THR A 31 -4.58 3.00 10.99
N THR A 32 -5.34 4.09 11.02
CA THR A 32 -6.07 4.54 12.23
C THR A 32 -7.29 3.67 12.56
N GLY A 33 -7.51 2.56 11.84
CA GLY A 33 -8.61 1.61 12.06
C GLY A 33 -8.96 0.85 10.78
N LEU A 34 -10.00 0.03 10.81
CA LEU A 34 -10.23 -1.00 9.78
C LEU A 34 -11.07 -0.56 8.56
N SER A 35 -11.65 0.64 8.59
CA SER A 35 -12.57 1.11 7.56
C SER A 35 -11.93 2.20 6.69
N PRO A 36 -11.67 1.96 5.39
CA PRO A 36 -11.08 2.99 4.53
C PRO A 36 -11.98 4.22 4.36
N GLU A 37 -13.29 4.07 4.53
CA GLU A 37 -14.29 5.14 4.46
C GLU A 37 -14.03 6.24 5.51
N THR A 38 -13.63 5.84 6.72
CA THR A 38 -13.55 6.71 7.90
C THR A 38 -12.17 6.79 8.53
N CYS A 39 -11.29 5.83 8.24
CA CYS A 39 -9.93 5.76 8.76
C CYS A 39 -8.91 6.21 7.70
N ARG A 40 -7.69 6.46 8.17
CA ARG A 40 -6.58 7.03 7.39
C ARG A 40 -5.36 6.12 7.46
N ILE A 41 -4.52 6.17 6.43
CA ILE A 41 -3.19 5.54 6.44
C ILE A 41 -2.25 6.35 7.34
N ILE A 42 -1.44 5.65 8.15
CA ILE A 42 -0.39 6.22 9.01
C ILE A 42 1.02 5.71 8.69
N GLU A 43 1.13 4.62 7.91
CA GLU A 43 2.40 4.16 7.34
C GLU A 43 2.16 3.47 6.00
N ILE A 44 3.12 3.62 5.07
CA ILE A 44 3.22 2.76 3.89
C ILE A 44 4.60 2.12 3.87
N GLY A 45 4.63 0.80 3.95
CA GLY A 45 5.82 -0.02 3.72
C GLY A 45 5.70 -0.76 2.39
N ALA A 46 6.75 -0.74 1.57
CA ALA A 46 6.79 -1.51 0.34
C ALA A 46 8.21 -1.94 -0.06
N VAL A 47 8.29 -3.12 -0.68
CA VAL A 47 9.54 -3.68 -1.22
C VAL A 47 9.34 -4.12 -2.66
N ARG A 48 10.24 -3.68 -3.54
CA ARG A 48 10.29 -4.09 -4.94
C ARG A 48 11.33 -5.17 -5.13
N PHE A 49 10.95 -6.23 -5.81
CA PHE A 49 11.82 -7.38 -6.03
C PHE A 49 11.46 -8.11 -7.31
N ASP A 50 12.40 -8.87 -7.84
CA ASP A 50 12.20 -9.82 -8.93
C ASP A 50 12.88 -11.15 -8.61
N LYS A 51 13.10 -12.00 -9.61
CA LYS A 51 13.76 -13.30 -9.44
C LYS A 51 15.20 -13.20 -8.92
N SER A 52 15.87 -12.07 -9.16
CA SER A 52 17.24 -11.81 -8.68
C SER A 52 17.30 -11.34 -7.23
N GLY A 53 16.17 -10.91 -6.66
CA GLY A 53 16.06 -10.47 -5.27
C GLY A 53 15.52 -9.05 -5.15
N LEU A 54 15.92 -8.36 -4.07
CA LEU A 54 15.49 -7.01 -3.74
C LEU A 54 16.05 -5.98 -4.73
N LEU A 55 15.17 -5.10 -5.22
CA LEU A 55 15.50 -4.00 -6.11
C LEU A 55 15.50 -2.66 -5.37
N SER A 56 14.47 -2.41 -4.56
CA SER A 56 14.33 -1.15 -3.81
C SER A 56 13.31 -1.27 -2.67
N THR A 57 13.40 -0.37 -1.70
CA THR A 57 12.46 -0.26 -0.58
C THR A 57 11.82 1.12 -0.55
N PHE A 58 10.62 1.19 0.01
CA PHE A 58 9.88 2.42 0.29
C PHE A 58 9.28 2.26 1.68
N ASN A 59 9.55 3.21 2.58
CA ASN A 59 8.93 3.23 3.90
C ASN A 59 8.73 4.70 4.30
N THR A 60 7.53 5.04 4.73
CA THR A 60 7.25 6.35 5.30
C THR A 60 6.09 6.27 6.28
N LEU A 61 6.27 6.95 7.41
CA LEU A 61 5.15 7.39 8.22
C LEU A 61 4.34 8.44 7.47
N VAL A 62 3.06 8.55 7.80
CA VAL A 62 2.10 9.46 7.18
C VAL A 62 1.33 10.17 8.27
N ASN A 63 1.26 11.50 8.19
CA ASN A 63 0.38 12.28 9.05
C ASN A 63 -1.08 12.09 8.57
N PRO A 64 -1.95 11.45 9.37
CA PRO A 64 -3.34 11.18 8.96
C PRO A 64 -4.24 12.42 9.05
N GLY A 65 -3.78 13.51 9.67
CA GLY A 65 -4.58 14.72 9.92
C GLY A 65 -5.72 14.51 10.93
N CYS A 66 -5.69 13.42 11.69
CA CYS A 66 -6.65 13.09 12.75
C CYS A 66 -5.95 12.29 13.86
N PRO A 67 -6.50 12.25 15.09
CA PRO A 67 -5.93 11.45 16.17
C PRO A 67 -5.87 9.95 15.82
N ILE A 68 -4.82 9.26 16.25
CA ILE A 68 -4.71 7.80 16.14
C ILE A 68 -5.40 7.15 17.34
N PRO A 69 -6.42 6.28 17.14
CA PRO A 69 -7.03 5.57 18.25
C PRO A 69 -6.02 4.69 18.98
N GLY A 70 -6.04 4.68 20.31
CA GLY A 70 -5.12 3.87 21.11
C GLY A 70 -5.16 2.37 20.81
N SER A 71 -6.28 1.86 20.30
CA SER A 71 -6.39 0.47 19.80
C SER A 71 -5.51 0.19 18.57
N SER A 72 -5.37 1.17 17.67
CA SER A 72 -4.47 1.06 16.52
C SER A 72 -3.02 1.13 16.97
N THR A 73 -2.67 2.12 17.80
CA THR A 73 -1.33 2.24 18.40
C THR A 73 -0.95 1.01 19.21
N TYR A 74 -1.89 0.34 19.88
CA TYR A 74 -1.61 -0.91 20.59
C TYR A 74 -1.15 -2.04 19.65
N ILE A 75 -1.64 -2.06 18.40
CA ILE A 75 -1.31 -3.10 17.41
C ILE A 75 -0.03 -2.77 16.67
N ASN A 76 0.10 -1.54 16.17
CA ASN A 76 1.19 -1.15 15.26
C ASN A 76 2.27 -0.27 15.90
N HIS A 77 2.07 0.15 17.15
CA HIS A 77 3.01 0.93 17.93
C HIS A 77 3.31 2.33 17.38
N ILE A 78 2.50 2.84 16.45
CA ILE A 78 2.63 4.19 15.90
C ILE A 78 1.78 5.17 16.73
N THR A 79 2.42 6.23 17.22
CA THR A 79 1.76 7.27 18.03
C THR A 79 1.53 8.56 17.24
N ASP A 80 0.64 9.42 17.75
CA ASP A 80 0.39 10.75 17.17
C ASP A 80 1.68 11.59 17.08
N GLU A 81 2.57 11.48 18.05
CA GLU A 81 3.84 12.21 18.07
C GLU A 81 4.78 11.78 16.94
N MET A 82 4.80 10.47 16.61
CA MET A 82 5.64 9.94 15.53
C MET A 82 5.21 10.46 14.16
N VAL A 83 3.90 10.67 13.96
CA VAL A 83 3.34 11.11 12.67
C VAL A 83 3.14 12.61 12.58
N ALA A 84 3.29 13.37 13.67
CA ALA A 84 2.99 14.80 13.71
C ALA A 84 3.76 15.60 12.65
N SER A 85 5.05 15.30 12.45
CA SER A 85 5.91 15.93 11.43
C SER A 85 6.03 15.12 10.13
N ALA A 86 5.35 13.98 10.03
CA ALA A 86 5.38 13.14 8.83
C ALA A 86 4.64 13.83 7.66
N PRO A 87 4.96 13.49 6.41
CA PRO A 87 4.24 14.02 5.26
C PRO A 87 2.76 13.58 5.29
N VAL A 88 1.88 14.41 4.76
CA VAL A 88 0.48 14.01 4.53
C VAL A 88 0.38 13.07 3.35
N ILE A 89 -0.63 12.19 3.35
CA ILE A 89 -0.77 11.15 2.31
C ILE A 89 -0.75 11.71 0.87
N LYS A 90 -1.33 12.90 0.65
CA LYS A 90 -1.38 13.54 -0.66
C LYS A 90 0.01 13.83 -1.26
N SER A 91 1.03 14.09 -0.43
CA SER A 91 2.41 14.27 -0.90
C SER A 91 3.14 12.94 -1.06
N VAL A 92 2.72 11.88 -0.36
CA VAL A 92 3.34 10.55 -0.42
C VAL A 92 2.90 9.76 -1.65
N LEU A 93 1.62 9.87 -2.03
CA LEU A 93 1.03 9.07 -3.12
C LEU A 93 1.79 9.18 -4.47
N PRO A 94 2.22 10.36 -4.95
CA PRO A 94 2.97 10.44 -6.20
C PRO A 94 4.28 9.64 -6.18
N ASP A 95 5.02 9.71 -5.08
CA ASP A 95 6.28 9.01 -4.90
C ASP A 95 6.05 7.50 -4.78
N PHE A 96 4.99 7.09 -4.07
CA PHE A 96 4.59 5.68 -3.98
C PHE A 96 4.16 5.10 -5.34
N ILE A 97 3.36 5.83 -6.13
CA ILE A 97 2.97 5.39 -7.48
C ILE A 97 4.19 5.26 -8.39
N SER A 98 5.09 6.24 -8.33
CA SER A 98 6.36 6.23 -9.07
C SER A 98 7.23 5.04 -8.66
N PHE A 99 7.32 4.77 -7.35
CA PHE A 99 7.99 3.61 -6.81
C PHE A 99 7.40 2.31 -7.36
N VAL A 100 6.09 2.09 -7.28
CA VAL A 100 5.42 0.88 -7.77
C VAL A 100 5.63 0.70 -9.29
N GLY A 101 5.47 1.77 -10.07
CA GLY A 101 5.67 1.78 -11.51
C GLY A 101 4.85 0.71 -12.25
N ASN A 102 5.55 -0.21 -12.93
CA ASN A 102 4.95 -1.30 -13.71
C ASN A 102 4.95 -2.66 -13.00
N SER A 103 5.33 -2.71 -11.73
CA SER A 103 5.35 -3.96 -10.97
C SER A 103 3.95 -4.50 -10.67
N ILE A 104 3.89 -5.80 -10.37
CA ILE A 104 2.68 -6.46 -9.88
C ILE A 104 2.58 -6.23 -8.37
N LEU A 105 1.46 -5.68 -7.91
CA LEU A 105 1.22 -5.46 -6.49
C LEU A 105 0.83 -6.76 -5.79
N ILE A 106 1.47 -7.04 -4.67
CA ILE A 106 1.13 -8.16 -3.79
C ILE A 106 1.06 -7.68 -2.35
N ALA A 107 0.24 -8.33 -1.53
CA ALA A 107 0.15 -8.11 -0.10
C ALA A 107 -0.52 -9.32 0.55
N HIS A 108 -0.32 -9.53 1.83
CA HIS A 108 -0.96 -10.64 2.57
C HIS A 108 -2.48 -10.50 2.58
N ASN A 109 -2.97 -9.27 2.75
CA ASN A 109 -4.39 -8.92 2.65
C ASN A 109 -4.62 -7.84 1.60
N ALA A 110 -4.18 -8.10 0.36
CA ALA A 110 -4.26 -7.15 -0.75
C ALA A 110 -5.58 -6.38 -0.91
N PRO A 111 -6.78 -6.95 -0.63
CA PRO A 111 -8.00 -6.16 -0.64
C PRO A 111 -7.97 -4.99 0.35
N PHE A 112 -7.46 -5.20 1.57
CA PHE A 112 -7.37 -4.17 2.59
C PHE A 112 -6.44 -3.03 2.16
N ASP A 113 -5.19 -3.34 1.84
CA ASP A 113 -4.18 -2.33 1.47
C ASP A 113 -4.61 -1.54 0.23
N LEU A 114 -5.09 -2.24 -0.81
CA LEU A 114 -5.54 -1.58 -2.04
C LEU A 114 -6.79 -0.73 -1.81
N LEU A 115 -7.72 -1.12 -0.94
CA LEU A 115 -8.88 -0.30 -0.61
C LEU A 115 -8.47 1.00 0.09
N PHE A 116 -7.55 0.94 1.05
CA PHE A 116 -7.02 2.13 1.72
C PHE A 116 -6.27 3.04 0.75
N ILE A 117 -5.35 2.50 -0.05
CA ILE A 117 -4.58 3.28 -1.02
C ILE A 117 -5.52 3.92 -2.05
N ASN A 118 -6.46 3.16 -2.61
CA ASN A 118 -7.40 3.71 -3.59
C ASN A 118 -8.35 4.75 -2.99
N ARG A 119 -8.73 4.61 -1.72
CA ARG A 119 -9.53 5.63 -1.06
C ARG A 119 -8.74 6.92 -0.83
N GLU A 120 -7.46 6.85 -0.50
CA GLU A 120 -6.61 8.04 -0.38
C GLU A 120 -6.32 8.69 -1.75
N LEU A 121 -6.19 7.89 -2.81
CA LEU A 121 -6.11 8.39 -4.19
C LEU A 121 -7.38 9.13 -4.59
N GLU A 122 -8.55 8.56 -4.32
CA GLU A 122 -9.85 9.18 -4.58
C GLU A 122 -9.99 10.52 -3.83
N ARG A 123 -9.70 10.54 -2.52
CA ARG A 123 -9.67 11.76 -1.69
C ARG A 123 -8.71 12.81 -2.27
N SER A 124 -7.60 12.36 -2.87
CA SER A 124 -6.58 13.21 -3.49
C SER A 124 -6.89 13.57 -4.95
N ARG A 125 -8.02 13.11 -5.51
CA ARG A 125 -8.42 13.25 -6.93
C ARG A 125 -7.37 12.71 -7.90
N MET A 126 -6.76 11.60 -7.54
CA MET A 126 -5.80 10.85 -8.36
C MET A 126 -6.45 9.58 -8.92
N PRO A 127 -5.98 9.06 -10.07
CA PRO A 127 -6.48 7.80 -10.61
C PRO A 127 -6.26 6.64 -9.64
N SER A 128 -7.24 5.74 -9.55
CA SER A 128 -7.12 4.50 -8.77
C SER A 128 -5.99 3.63 -9.33
N MET A 129 -5.30 2.93 -8.44
CA MET A 129 -4.39 1.87 -8.83
C MET A 129 -5.18 0.59 -9.14
N GLU A 130 -4.88 0.03 -10.30
CA GLU A 130 -5.30 -1.31 -10.68
C GLU A 130 -4.12 -2.28 -10.55
N ASN A 131 -4.38 -3.47 -10.03
CA ASN A 131 -3.37 -4.52 -10.02
C ASN A 131 -3.23 -5.12 -11.43
N LYS A 132 -2.01 -5.14 -11.98
CA LYS A 132 -1.71 -5.58 -13.36
C LYS A 132 -1.68 -7.12 -13.53
N ALA A 133 -2.23 -7.84 -12.56
CA ALA A 133 -2.24 -9.29 -12.41
C ALA A 133 -3.43 -10.01 -13.06
#